data_AF-A0A661IFN9-F1
#
_entry.id   AF-A0A661IFN9-F1
#
_cell.length_a   1.000
_cell.length_b   1.000
_cell.length_c   1.000
_cell.angle_alpha   90.00
_cell.angle_beta   90.00
_cell.angle_gamma   90.00
#
_symmetry.space_group_name_H-M   'P 1'
#
loop_
_entity.id
_entity.type
_entity.pdbx_description
1 polymer ?
#
loop_
_entity_poly.entity_id
_entity_poly.type
_entity_poly.pdbx_seq_one_letter_code
_entity_poly.pdbx_strand_id
1 'polypeptide(L)'
;MGKSSCPNCHLDISSDDKCILHCNKDNFSCDLDDFNSYLYPYIDSINNDATIYIEDIIFPKEFNIYTIASKYKLLHITLKYCQLYDIDFTSDPRNINNITFLNCKFNKLNCKDMIFEKVLLKYTKLNIKLHIKEINLDNCRIKDKLFLNHIDIDSFKCKNTIFYKKVEIKETIFNKISCFNNTKFNGLCDFYKTEFNCNRFDKTSFKDIVVFTESKFNKVVDFKYTTFSKLALFRKTQFKCTVNFIDSIFKEEANFLNIQNKDAKKLKSYNIKNRETARIIKHSFEKQDNIIEANKYYALEMEKREDELKILKNPLDWIVFKIHKISSNHSQDWTLALFWILNITFIYNYFLINISPYSADDYVLLTISSLIPLVTIYCCNKLPNYIYLWCQNIILFIGLYLLYDYSNIPLNVISNSINPFSIMTIQSLSFVEMIYKIIIAYLIYQFITSIRQNTRRK
;
A
#
# COMPACT_ATOMS: atom_id res chain seq x y z
N MET A 1 -53.83 7.29 -37.35
CA MET A 1 -52.65 8.03 -36.83
C MET A 1 -52.69 7.95 -35.31
N GLY A 2 -52.20 6.83 -34.75
CA GLY A 2 -52.12 6.64 -33.31
C GLY A 2 -50.89 7.34 -32.76
N LYS A 3 -51.07 8.28 -31.84
CA LYS A 3 -49.97 8.85 -31.05
C LYS A 3 -49.60 7.80 -30.01
N SER A 4 -48.45 7.14 -30.17
CA SER A 4 -47.94 6.23 -29.14
C SER A 4 -47.54 7.02 -27.90
N SER A 5 -48.16 6.73 -26.75
CA SER A 5 -47.89 7.36 -25.47
C SER A 5 -46.64 6.75 -24.81
N CYS A 6 -45.46 7.05 -25.32
CA CYS A 6 -44.24 6.91 -24.53
C CYS A 6 -43.96 8.26 -23.85
N PRO A 7 -44.06 8.37 -22.51
CA PRO A 7 -43.94 9.65 -21.79
C PRO A 7 -42.66 10.45 -22.07
N ASN A 8 -41.63 9.79 -22.62
CA ASN A 8 -40.32 10.36 -22.93
C ASN A 8 -39.95 10.32 -24.43
N CYS A 9 -40.84 9.91 -25.34
CA CYS A 9 -40.54 9.86 -26.77
C CYS A 9 -41.16 11.09 -27.45
N HIS A 10 -40.34 12.12 -27.71
CA HIS A 10 -40.73 13.28 -28.53
C HIS A 10 -40.64 13.00 -30.05
N LEU A 11 -40.27 11.77 -30.42
CA LEU A 11 -40.08 11.33 -31.79
C LEU A 11 -41.25 10.43 -32.19
N ASP A 12 -41.91 10.74 -33.31
CA ASP A 12 -43.06 9.99 -33.86
C ASP A 12 -42.63 8.65 -34.51
N ILE A 13 -41.65 7.94 -33.93
CA ILE A 13 -41.07 6.71 -34.49
C ILE A 13 -41.63 5.50 -33.73
N SER A 14 -42.75 4.96 -34.21
CA SER A 14 -43.46 3.85 -33.56
C SER A 14 -43.88 2.75 -34.55
N SER A 15 -43.78 1.50 -34.09
CA SER A 15 -44.48 0.33 -34.65
C SER A 15 -45.35 -0.26 -33.55
N ASP A 16 -46.62 -0.57 -33.83
CA ASP A 16 -47.60 -1.13 -32.88
C ASP A 16 -47.61 -0.45 -31.49
N ASP A 17 -47.76 0.89 -31.47
CA ASP A 17 -47.84 1.73 -30.27
C ASP A 17 -46.61 1.72 -29.33
N LYS A 18 -45.45 1.22 -29.79
CA LYS A 18 -44.19 1.25 -29.02
C LYS A 18 -43.09 2.02 -29.78
N CYS A 19 -42.39 2.90 -29.05
CA CYS A 19 -41.28 3.69 -29.59
C CYS A 19 -40.07 2.78 -29.85
N ILE A 20 -39.68 2.62 -31.13
CA ILE A 20 -38.65 1.66 -31.59
C ILE A 20 -37.28 1.91 -30.94
N LEU A 21 -36.98 3.17 -30.65
CA LEU A 21 -35.71 3.62 -30.07
C LEU A 21 -35.65 3.47 -28.53
N HIS A 22 -36.80 3.34 -27.85
CA HIS A 22 -36.89 3.37 -26.38
C HIS A 22 -37.53 2.10 -25.77
N CYS A 23 -37.98 1.15 -26.59
CA CYS A 23 -38.57 -0.10 -26.11
C CYS A 23 -37.51 -1.17 -25.83
N ASN A 24 -37.63 -1.87 -24.70
CA ASN A 24 -36.86 -3.10 -24.45
C ASN A 24 -37.22 -4.13 -25.53
N LYS A 25 -36.23 -4.49 -26.36
CA LYS A 25 -36.42 -5.27 -27.59
C LYS A 25 -36.64 -6.77 -27.38
N ASP A 26 -36.67 -7.25 -26.15
CA ASP A 26 -36.95 -8.67 -25.85
C ASP A 26 -38.36 -9.12 -26.32
N ASN A 27 -39.27 -8.17 -26.59
CA ASN A 27 -40.65 -8.42 -27.02
C ASN A 27 -41.00 -7.84 -28.41
N PHE A 28 -40.01 -7.44 -29.22
CA PHE A 28 -40.26 -6.81 -30.52
C PHE A 28 -39.28 -7.32 -31.59
N SER A 29 -39.81 -7.91 -32.65
CA SER A 29 -39.06 -8.40 -33.82
C SER A 29 -38.67 -7.25 -34.77
N CYS A 30 -38.14 -6.15 -34.23
CA CYS A 30 -37.57 -5.10 -35.06
C CYS A 30 -36.26 -5.67 -35.64
N ASP A 31 -36.25 -5.96 -36.93
CA ASP A 31 -35.03 -6.32 -37.64
C ASP A 31 -34.01 -5.17 -37.49
N LEU A 32 -32.71 -5.50 -37.53
CA LEU A 32 -31.64 -4.51 -37.49
C LEU A 32 -31.78 -3.50 -38.65
N ASP A 33 -32.30 -3.98 -39.79
CA ASP A 33 -32.60 -3.17 -40.97
C ASP A 33 -33.68 -2.12 -40.69
N ASP A 34 -34.78 -2.52 -40.03
CA ASP A 34 -35.83 -1.59 -39.61
C ASP A 34 -35.26 -0.54 -38.66
N PHE A 35 -34.49 -0.95 -37.64
CA PHE A 35 -33.86 -0.01 -36.70
C PHE A 35 -32.96 1.00 -37.42
N ASN A 36 -32.12 0.53 -38.33
CA ASN A 36 -31.22 1.36 -39.12
C ASN A 36 -31.98 2.33 -40.03
N SER A 37 -33.10 1.90 -40.61
CA SER A 37 -33.96 2.72 -41.48
C SER A 37 -34.54 3.93 -40.75
N TYR A 38 -34.75 3.84 -39.44
CA TYR A 38 -35.20 4.97 -38.61
C TYR A 38 -34.04 5.77 -38.02
N LEU A 39 -32.97 5.10 -37.59
CA LEU A 39 -31.85 5.75 -36.91
C LEU A 39 -31.04 6.67 -37.84
N TYR A 40 -30.72 6.22 -39.04
CA TYR A 40 -29.87 7.00 -39.94
C TYR A 40 -30.53 8.30 -40.40
N PRO A 41 -31.80 8.33 -40.84
CA PRO A 41 -32.48 9.58 -41.15
C PRO A 41 -32.58 10.53 -39.96
N TYR A 42 -32.79 10.00 -38.76
CA TYR A 42 -32.77 10.80 -37.52
C TYR A 42 -31.42 11.48 -37.31
N ILE A 43 -30.31 10.74 -37.41
CA ILE A 43 -28.96 11.32 -37.31
C ILE A 43 -28.72 12.33 -38.45
N ASP A 44 -29.09 11.98 -39.68
CA ASP A 44 -28.91 12.84 -40.86
C ASP A 44 -29.70 14.16 -40.75
N SER A 45 -30.85 14.16 -40.07
CA SER A 45 -31.64 15.39 -39.80
C SER A 45 -30.98 16.35 -38.80
N ILE A 46 -30.09 15.84 -37.94
CA ILE A 46 -29.41 16.59 -36.87
C ILE A 46 -27.98 16.98 -37.29
N ASN A 47 -27.49 16.49 -38.43
CA ASN A 47 -26.11 16.61 -38.92
C ASN A 47 -25.66 18.01 -39.37
N ASN A 48 -26.39 19.08 -39.02
CA ASN A 48 -25.93 20.44 -39.30
C ASN A 48 -24.77 20.88 -38.40
N ASP A 49 -24.52 20.17 -37.29
CA ASP A 49 -23.44 20.46 -36.34
C ASP A 49 -22.23 19.54 -36.54
N ALA A 50 -21.03 20.03 -36.20
CA ALA A 50 -19.78 19.24 -36.19
C ALA A 50 -19.77 18.06 -35.17
N THR A 51 -20.89 17.85 -34.49
CA THR A 51 -21.10 16.89 -33.40
C THR A 51 -22.50 16.30 -33.50
N ILE A 52 -22.59 14.96 -33.49
CA ILE A 52 -23.84 14.22 -33.39
C ILE A 52 -24.12 13.95 -31.91
N TYR A 53 -25.33 14.27 -31.46
CA TYR A 53 -25.79 13.96 -30.10
C TYR A 53 -26.93 12.93 -30.16
N ILE A 54 -26.70 11.78 -29.52
CA ILE A 54 -27.68 10.70 -29.40
C ILE A 54 -27.94 10.50 -27.91
N GLU A 55 -29.18 10.71 -27.49
CA GLU A 55 -29.57 10.60 -26.08
C GLU A 55 -30.68 9.55 -25.91
N ASP A 56 -30.65 8.82 -24.79
CA ASP A 56 -31.72 7.93 -24.30
C ASP A 56 -32.11 6.72 -25.18
N ILE A 57 -31.37 6.42 -26.26
CA ILE A 57 -31.64 5.27 -27.15
C ILE A 57 -31.23 3.90 -26.58
N ILE A 58 -32.09 2.89 -26.77
CA ILE A 58 -31.81 1.46 -26.56
C ILE A 58 -31.47 0.80 -27.91
N PHE A 59 -30.19 0.46 -28.09
CA PHE A 59 -29.70 -0.19 -29.30
C PHE A 59 -29.99 -1.70 -29.29
N PRO A 60 -30.36 -2.29 -30.45
CA PRO A 60 -30.49 -3.74 -30.57
C PRO A 60 -29.17 -4.46 -30.29
N LYS A 61 -29.27 -5.74 -29.90
CA LYS A 61 -28.10 -6.52 -29.49
C LYS A 61 -27.10 -6.72 -30.63
N GLU A 62 -27.62 -6.85 -31.85
CA GLU A 62 -26.90 -7.01 -33.10
C GLU A 62 -26.27 -5.69 -33.57
N PHE A 63 -26.61 -4.57 -32.94
CA PHE A 63 -26.13 -3.26 -33.35
C PHE A 63 -24.64 -3.09 -33.08
N ASN A 64 -23.89 -2.82 -34.14
CA ASN A 64 -22.48 -2.50 -34.04
C ASN A 64 -22.28 -0.99 -34.12
N ILE A 65 -21.86 -0.35 -33.02
CA ILE A 65 -21.60 1.10 -32.96
C ILE A 65 -20.55 1.57 -33.99
N TYR A 66 -19.70 0.65 -34.47
CA TYR A 66 -18.76 0.89 -35.55
C TYR A 66 -19.45 1.38 -36.84
N THR A 67 -20.69 0.97 -37.12
CA THR A 67 -21.41 1.36 -38.35
C THR A 67 -21.72 2.86 -38.37
N ILE A 68 -22.23 3.41 -37.27
CA ILE A 68 -22.42 4.87 -37.13
C ILE A 68 -21.08 5.56 -37.18
N ALA A 69 -20.12 5.07 -36.40
CA ALA A 69 -18.88 5.78 -36.20
C ALA A 69 -17.96 5.76 -37.45
N SER A 70 -18.14 4.78 -38.34
CA SER A 70 -17.55 4.78 -39.69
C SER A 70 -18.31 5.64 -40.68
N LYS A 71 -19.66 5.60 -40.69
CA LYS A 71 -20.50 6.45 -41.57
C LYS A 71 -20.26 7.93 -41.31
N TYR A 72 -20.17 8.33 -40.04
CA TYR A 72 -20.02 9.73 -39.61
C TYR A 72 -18.63 10.05 -39.07
N LYS A 73 -17.58 9.40 -39.59
CA LYS A 73 -16.19 9.48 -39.09
C LYS A 73 -15.63 10.90 -38.89
N LEU A 74 -16.11 11.87 -39.68
CA LEU A 74 -15.67 13.27 -39.61
C LEU A 74 -16.34 14.06 -38.49
N LEU A 75 -17.46 13.55 -37.97
CA LEU A 75 -18.23 14.16 -36.90
C LEU A 75 -17.88 13.49 -35.58
N HIS A 76 -18.06 14.25 -34.50
CA HIS A 76 -17.91 13.70 -33.16
C HIS A 76 -19.24 13.23 -32.60
N ILE A 77 -19.35 11.94 -32.30
CA ILE A 77 -20.57 11.30 -31.83
C ILE A 77 -20.56 11.26 -30.31
N THR A 78 -21.58 11.82 -29.68
CA THR A 78 -21.80 11.78 -28.24
C THR A 78 -23.04 10.96 -27.95
N LEU A 79 -22.87 9.80 -27.32
CA LEU A 79 -23.96 9.00 -26.79
C LEU A 79 -24.15 9.33 -25.32
N LYS A 80 -25.38 9.57 -24.90
CA LYS A 80 -25.71 9.92 -23.52
C LYS A 80 -26.90 9.11 -23.03
N TYR A 81 -26.75 8.45 -21.90
CA TYR A 81 -27.78 7.57 -21.31
C TYR A 81 -28.27 6.43 -22.21
N CYS A 82 -27.63 6.20 -23.36
CA CYS A 82 -27.96 5.10 -24.26
C CYS A 82 -27.61 3.73 -23.66
N GLN A 83 -28.34 2.70 -24.09
CA GLN A 83 -28.08 1.30 -23.76
C GLN A 83 -27.58 0.56 -25.00
N LEU A 84 -26.36 0.03 -24.92
CA LEU A 84 -25.70 -0.80 -25.93
C LEU A 84 -25.41 -2.19 -25.32
N TYR A 85 -25.17 -3.19 -26.17
CA TYR A 85 -24.79 -4.51 -25.69
C TYR A 85 -23.28 -4.61 -25.45
N ASP A 86 -22.49 -4.95 -26.48
CA ASP A 86 -21.03 -4.99 -26.44
C ASP A 86 -20.48 -3.97 -27.44
N ILE A 87 -19.42 -3.25 -27.05
CA ILE A 87 -18.74 -2.26 -27.88
C ILE A 87 -17.33 -2.79 -28.19
N ASP A 88 -17.03 -2.95 -29.47
CA ASP A 88 -15.76 -3.51 -29.93
C ASP A 88 -15.14 -2.64 -31.04
N PHE A 89 -13.95 -2.10 -30.74
CA PHE A 89 -13.11 -1.33 -31.65
C PHE A 89 -11.77 -2.05 -31.93
N THR A 90 -11.76 -3.39 -31.95
CA THR A 90 -10.53 -4.18 -32.20
C THR A 90 -10.30 -4.53 -33.67
N SER A 91 -11.33 -4.43 -34.51
CA SER A 91 -11.31 -4.91 -35.91
C SER A 91 -10.72 -3.91 -36.92
N ASP A 92 -10.74 -2.60 -36.64
CA ASP A 92 -10.07 -1.59 -37.46
C ASP A 92 -9.48 -0.46 -36.60
N PRO A 93 -8.14 -0.41 -36.44
CA PRO A 93 -7.48 0.48 -35.49
C PRO A 93 -7.37 1.94 -35.93
N ARG A 94 -7.76 2.30 -37.16
CA ARG A 94 -7.34 3.58 -37.77
C ARG A 94 -8.43 4.61 -38.08
N ASN A 95 -9.71 4.32 -37.85
CA ASN A 95 -10.77 5.17 -38.42
C ASN A 95 -11.78 5.79 -37.44
N ILE A 96 -11.81 5.38 -36.17
CA ILE A 96 -12.89 5.80 -35.26
C ILE A 96 -12.35 6.29 -33.92
N ASN A 97 -12.07 7.58 -33.80
CA ASN A 97 -11.52 8.22 -32.60
C ASN A 97 -12.43 9.28 -31.97
N ASN A 98 -13.62 9.47 -32.55
CA ASN A 98 -14.49 10.61 -32.29
C ASN A 98 -15.80 10.20 -31.61
N ILE A 99 -15.76 9.29 -30.63
CA ILE A 99 -16.94 8.84 -29.89
C ILE A 99 -16.79 9.08 -28.38
N THR A 100 -17.85 9.59 -27.77
CA THR A 100 -17.98 9.81 -26.33
C THR A 100 -19.16 9.03 -25.79
N PHE A 101 -18.96 8.28 -24.70
CA PHE A 101 -20.04 7.66 -23.92
C PHE A 101 -20.22 8.41 -22.60
N LEU A 102 -21.39 9.05 -22.45
CA LEU A 102 -21.80 9.79 -21.26
C LEU A 102 -22.85 8.95 -20.51
N ASN A 103 -22.47 8.36 -19.37
CA ASN A 103 -23.42 7.60 -18.54
C ASN A 103 -24.18 6.49 -19.30
N CYS A 104 -23.60 5.94 -20.38
CA CYS A 104 -24.21 4.87 -21.17
C CYS A 104 -24.13 3.52 -20.45
N LYS A 105 -25.07 2.62 -20.75
CA LYS A 105 -25.05 1.22 -20.30
C LYS A 105 -24.47 0.34 -21.41
N PHE A 106 -23.48 -0.48 -21.07
CA PHE A 106 -22.99 -1.55 -21.94
C PHE A 106 -22.36 -2.66 -21.11
N ASN A 107 -22.33 -3.87 -21.64
CA ASN A 107 -21.68 -5.02 -21.00
C ASN A 107 -20.16 -4.90 -21.11
N LYS A 108 -19.63 -4.69 -22.32
CA LYS A 108 -18.19 -4.65 -22.58
C LYS A 108 -17.78 -3.49 -23.48
N LEU A 109 -16.56 -2.99 -23.26
CA LEU A 109 -15.86 -2.08 -24.16
C LEU A 109 -14.45 -2.60 -24.43
N ASN A 110 -14.17 -2.98 -25.67
CA ASN A 110 -12.85 -3.42 -26.11
C ASN A 110 -12.29 -2.42 -27.13
N CYS A 111 -11.14 -1.83 -26.82
CA CYS A 111 -10.41 -0.96 -27.73
C CYS A 111 -8.98 -1.49 -27.91
N LYS A 112 -8.53 -1.60 -29.16
CA LYS A 112 -7.16 -1.99 -29.48
C LYS A 112 -6.56 -1.06 -30.53
N ASP A 113 -5.34 -0.58 -30.27
CA ASP A 113 -4.57 0.28 -31.18
C ASP A 113 -5.30 1.61 -31.52
N MET A 114 -6.17 2.08 -30.62
CA MET A 114 -7.03 3.25 -30.84
C MET A 114 -6.41 4.54 -30.31
N ILE A 115 -6.65 5.65 -31.00
CA ILE A 115 -6.42 7.01 -30.48
C ILE A 115 -7.80 7.59 -30.19
N PHE A 116 -8.00 8.27 -29.07
CA PHE A 116 -9.23 9.00 -28.79
C PHE A 116 -8.88 10.45 -28.51
N GLU A 117 -9.24 11.35 -29.43
CA GLU A 117 -8.89 12.77 -29.35
C GLU A 117 -9.77 13.51 -28.33
N LYS A 118 -11.02 13.06 -28.17
CA LYS A 118 -11.98 13.59 -27.19
C LYS A 118 -12.21 12.60 -26.04
N VAL A 119 -13.10 12.98 -25.13
CA VAL A 119 -13.45 12.19 -23.93
C VAL A 119 -14.07 10.86 -24.36
N LEU A 120 -13.43 9.73 -24.04
CA LEU A 120 -14.00 8.41 -24.37
C LEU A 120 -15.16 8.05 -23.43
N LEU A 121 -14.90 8.08 -22.11
CA LEU A 121 -15.88 7.72 -21.08
C LEU A 121 -16.02 8.86 -20.08
N LYS A 122 -17.26 9.24 -19.81
CA LYS A 122 -17.58 10.16 -18.72
C LYS A 122 -18.80 9.66 -17.95
N TYR A 123 -18.49 9.04 -16.83
CA TYR A 123 -19.46 8.62 -15.83
C TYR A 123 -19.40 9.57 -14.64
N THR A 124 -20.54 10.18 -14.36
CA THR A 124 -20.75 11.04 -13.21
C THR A 124 -21.63 10.33 -12.18
N LYS A 125 -21.75 10.88 -10.97
CA LYS A 125 -22.68 10.35 -9.98
C LYS A 125 -24.10 10.35 -10.54
N LEU A 126 -24.70 9.17 -10.63
CA LEU A 126 -26.10 8.96 -10.99
C LEU A 126 -26.88 8.43 -9.79
N ASN A 127 -28.20 8.50 -9.85
CA ASN A 127 -29.08 7.93 -8.83
C ASN A 127 -28.98 6.38 -8.77
N ILE A 128 -28.62 5.75 -9.88
CA ILE A 128 -28.46 4.30 -10.01
C ILE A 128 -27.00 4.01 -10.30
N LYS A 129 -26.39 3.15 -9.48
CA LYS A 129 -25.03 2.68 -9.72
C LYS A 129 -25.01 1.78 -10.96
N LEU A 130 -24.23 2.16 -11.96
CA LEU A 130 -24.10 1.37 -13.19
C LEU A 130 -23.08 0.25 -13.00
N HIS A 131 -23.38 -0.91 -13.60
CA HIS A 131 -22.48 -2.06 -13.63
C HIS A 131 -22.00 -2.31 -15.07
N ILE A 132 -20.69 -2.44 -15.24
CA ILE A 132 -20.03 -2.78 -16.52
C ILE A 132 -19.21 -4.05 -16.31
N LYS A 133 -19.35 -5.04 -17.20
CA LYS A 133 -18.62 -6.32 -17.05
C LYS A 133 -17.14 -6.16 -17.40
N GLU A 134 -16.83 -5.49 -18.50
CA GLU A 134 -15.44 -5.37 -18.93
C GLU A 134 -15.14 -4.07 -19.68
N ILE A 135 -14.00 -3.46 -19.37
CA ILE A 135 -13.38 -2.42 -20.16
C ILE A 135 -11.94 -2.85 -20.42
N ASN A 136 -11.55 -2.97 -21.68
CA ASN A 136 -10.22 -3.35 -22.12
C ASN A 136 -9.67 -2.30 -23.09
N LEU A 137 -8.54 -1.69 -22.73
CA LEU A 137 -7.80 -0.74 -23.54
C LEU A 137 -6.39 -1.31 -23.77
N ASP A 138 -6.12 -1.79 -24.98
CA ASP A 138 -4.79 -2.29 -25.39
C ASP A 138 -4.17 -1.36 -26.42
N ASN A 139 -2.94 -0.91 -26.17
CA ASN A 139 -2.19 0.01 -27.02
C ASN A 139 -2.96 1.28 -27.41
N CYS A 140 -3.77 1.83 -26.49
CA CYS A 140 -4.61 2.99 -26.76
C CYS A 140 -3.94 4.32 -26.36
N ARG A 141 -4.34 5.43 -26.99
CA ARG A 141 -3.92 6.79 -26.66
C ARG A 141 -5.15 7.66 -26.36
N ILE A 142 -5.43 7.89 -25.08
CA ILE A 142 -6.55 8.72 -24.63
C ILE A 142 -6.06 10.16 -24.43
N LYS A 143 -6.36 11.03 -25.39
CA LYS A 143 -5.84 12.41 -25.44
C LYS A 143 -6.57 13.34 -24.50
N ASP A 144 -7.85 13.08 -24.23
CA ASP A 144 -8.65 13.87 -23.30
C ASP A 144 -8.82 13.18 -21.93
N LYS A 145 -9.62 13.81 -21.06
CA LYS A 145 -9.93 13.29 -19.72
C LYS A 145 -10.80 12.03 -19.79
N LEU A 146 -10.69 11.17 -18.78
CA LEU A 146 -11.55 10.00 -18.60
C LEU A 146 -12.15 10.02 -17.19
N PHE A 147 -13.46 9.79 -17.08
CA PHE A 147 -14.18 9.79 -15.81
C PHE A 147 -14.97 8.48 -15.64
N LEU A 148 -14.69 7.76 -14.55
CA LEU A 148 -15.35 6.52 -14.15
C LEU A 148 -15.74 6.63 -12.68
N ASN A 149 -16.69 7.51 -12.37
CA ASN A 149 -17.08 7.79 -10.98
C ASN A 149 -18.38 7.06 -10.61
N HIS A 150 -18.43 6.51 -9.39
CA HIS A 150 -19.61 5.87 -8.81
C HIS A 150 -20.19 4.75 -9.67
N ILE A 151 -19.33 3.90 -10.25
CA ILE A 151 -19.75 2.74 -11.04
C ILE A 151 -19.08 1.46 -10.53
N ASP A 152 -19.67 0.32 -10.88
CA ASP A 152 -19.09 -1.00 -10.64
C ASP A 152 -18.56 -1.55 -11.95
N ILE A 153 -17.31 -1.98 -11.95
CA ILE A 153 -16.65 -2.59 -13.10
C ILE A 153 -16.11 -3.95 -12.69
N ASP A 154 -16.52 -5.03 -13.34
CA ASP A 154 -15.97 -6.34 -13.03
C ASP A 154 -14.49 -6.44 -13.43
N SER A 155 -14.18 -6.11 -14.69
CA SER A 155 -12.82 -6.17 -15.24
C SER A 155 -12.42 -4.86 -15.91
N PHE A 156 -11.32 -4.25 -15.48
CA PHE A 156 -10.75 -3.05 -16.10
C PHE A 156 -9.28 -3.30 -16.47
N LYS A 157 -8.98 -3.40 -17.75
CA LYS A 157 -7.64 -3.74 -18.26
C LYS A 157 -7.12 -2.59 -19.11
N CYS A 158 -5.98 -2.06 -18.73
CA CYS A 158 -5.17 -1.14 -19.52
C CYS A 158 -3.81 -1.79 -19.76
N LYS A 159 -3.47 -1.96 -21.03
CA LYS A 159 -2.18 -2.49 -21.45
C LYS A 159 -1.58 -1.56 -22.49
N ASN A 160 -0.30 -1.22 -22.36
CA ASN A 160 0.41 -0.35 -23.32
C ASN A 160 -0.31 0.98 -23.62
N THR A 161 -1.12 1.48 -22.67
CA THR A 161 -2.05 2.58 -22.92
C THR A 161 -1.51 3.88 -22.31
N ILE A 162 -1.73 5.00 -22.99
CA ILE A 162 -1.31 6.33 -22.55
C ILE A 162 -2.53 7.22 -22.35
N PHE A 163 -2.71 7.73 -21.12
CA PHE A 163 -3.64 8.79 -20.79
C PHE A 163 -2.89 10.12 -20.74
N TYR A 164 -3.24 11.05 -21.61
CA TYR A 164 -2.53 12.33 -21.72
C TYR A 164 -3.01 13.37 -20.70
N LYS A 165 -4.29 13.36 -20.37
CA LYS A 165 -4.91 14.26 -19.40
C LYS A 165 -5.38 13.49 -18.16
N LYS A 166 -6.12 14.20 -17.29
CA LYS A 166 -6.65 13.70 -16.02
C LYS A 166 -7.49 12.44 -16.20
N VAL A 167 -7.25 11.45 -15.35
CA VAL A 167 -8.09 10.26 -15.17
C VAL A 167 -8.72 10.34 -13.78
N GLU A 168 -10.04 10.32 -13.72
CA GLU A 168 -10.79 10.35 -12.47
C GLU A 168 -11.64 9.09 -12.33
N ILE A 169 -11.40 8.32 -11.28
CA ILE A 169 -12.08 7.07 -10.98
C ILE A 169 -12.39 7.10 -9.49
N LYS A 170 -13.48 7.77 -9.11
CA LYS A 170 -13.85 8.01 -7.70
C LYS A 170 -15.01 7.14 -7.26
N GLU A 171 -14.93 6.63 -6.04
CA GLU A 171 -16.03 5.84 -5.43
C GLU A 171 -16.50 4.68 -6.33
N THR A 172 -15.59 4.14 -7.12
CA THR A 172 -15.83 3.03 -8.06
C THR A 172 -15.36 1.72 -7.45
N ILE A 173 -16.01 0.62 -7.80
CA ILE A 173 -15.61 -0.71 -7.33
C ILE A 173 -15.16 -1.54 -8.53
N PHE A 174 -13.92 -2.02 -8.48
CA PHE A 174 -13.43 -3.05 -9.39
C PHE A 174 -13.69 -4.43 -8.78
N ASN A 175 -14.77 -5.10 -9.19
CA ASN A 175 -15.28 -6.30 -8.52
C ASN A 175 -14.37 -7.53 -8.68
N LYS A 176 -13.72 -7.67 -9.84
CA LYS A 176 -12.83 -8.80 -10.15
C LYS A 176 -11.42 -8.28 -10.39
N ILE A 177 -11.04 -7.96 -11.64
CA ILE A 177 -9.66 -7.68 -12.04
C ILE A 177 -9.51 -6.23 -12.48
N SER A 178 -8.50 -5.53 -11.98
CA SER A 178 -8.07 -4.23 -12.48
C SER A 178 -6.56 -4.26 -12.78
N CYS A 179 -6.17 -4.14 -14.04
CA CYS A 179 -4.78 -4.30 -14.45
C CYS A 179 -4.33 -3.10 -15.25
N PHE A 180 -3.23 -2.49 -14.84
CA PHE A 180 -2.55 -1.40 -15.53
C PHE A 180 -1.13 -1.89 -15.82
N ASN A 181 -0.93 -2.49 -16.99
CA ASN A 181 0.37 -3.02 -17.41
C ASN A 181 0.99 -2.08 -18.44
N ASN A 182 2.21 -1.60 -18.18
CA ASN A 182 2.90 -0.68 -19.09
C ASN A 182 2.02 0.52 -19.48
N THR A 183 1.25 1.03 -18.51
CA THR A 183 0.31 2.13 -18.70
C THR A 183 0.92 3.42 -18.22
N LYS A 184 0.70 4.52 -18.94
CA LYS A 184 1.24 5.84 -18.61
C LYS A 184 0.11 6.83 -18.35
N PHE A 185 0.10 7.43 -17.16
CA PHE A 185 -0.77 8.54 -16.80
C PHE A 185 0.05 9.83 -16.81
N ASN A 186 -0.12 10.66 -17.85
CA ASN A 186 0.61 11.92 -17.97
C ASN A 186 0.03 13.04 -17.10
N GLY A 187 -1.28 13.03 -16.86
CA GLY A 187 -1.98 13.96 -15.96
C GLY A 187 -2.38 13.32 -14.64
N LEU A 188 -3.01 14.12 -13.77
CA LEU A 188 -3.51 13.70 -12.46
C LEU A 188 -4.38 12.44 -12.55
N CYS A 189 -4.11 11.45 -11.70
CA CYS A 189 -4.85 10.21 -11.63
C CYS A 189 -5.50 10.06 -10.25
N ASP A 190 -6.83 10.13 -10.19
CA ASP A 190 -7.58 10.23 -8.94
C ASP A 190 -8.45 9.00 -8.70
N PHE A 191 -8.01 8.13 -7.80
CA PHE A 191 -8.69 6.91 -7.35
C PHE A 191 -9.39 7.09 -5.98
N TYR A 192 -9.75 8.31 -5.59
CA TYR A 192 -10.32 8.58 -4.27
C TYR A 192 -11.51 7.67 -3.94
N LYS A 193 -11.46 7.03 -2.75
CA LYS A 193 -12.49 6.09 -2.26
C LYS A 193 -12.80 4.89 -3.19
N THR A 194 -11.91 4.57 -4.12
CA THR A 194 -12.09 3.43 -5.03
C THR A 194 -11.69 2.12 -4.37
N GLU A 195 -12.46 1.07 -4.64
CA GLU A 195 -12.29 -0.27 -4.09
C GLU A 195 -11.78 -1.23 -5.17
N PHE A 196 -10.66 -1.89 -4.87
CA PHE A 196 -9.95 -2.79 -5.77
C PHE A 196 -9.99 -4.21 -5.20
N ASN A 197 -10.72 -5.12 -5.85
CA ASN A 197 -10.76 -6.51 -5.43
C ASN A 197 -9.58 -7.34 -5.92
N CYS A 198 -9.01 -7.07 -7.09
CA CYS A 198 -7.74 -7.64 -7.52
C CYS A 198 -7.06 -6.63 -8.43
N ASN A 199 -5.83 -6.23 -8.12
CA ASN A 199 -5.21 -5.14 -8.84
C ASN A 199 -3.70 -5.26 -9.02
N ARG A 200 -3.24 -4.72 -10.15
CA ARG A 200 -1.83 -4.74 -10.56
C ARG A 200 -1.49 -3.47 -11.31
N PHE A 201 -0.40 -2.82 -10.91
CA PHE A 201 0.12 -1.61 -11.55
C PHE A 201 1.50 -1.83 -12.21
N ASP A 202 1.86 -3.08 -12.54
CA ASP A 202 3.17 -3.44 -13.10
C ASP A 202 3.63 -2.53 -14.24
N LYS A 203 4.83 -1.96 -14.10
CA LYS A 203 5.44 -1.05 -15.10
C LYS A 203 4.57 0.19 -15.42
N THR A 204 3.69 0.59 -14.50
CA THR A 204 2.89 1.82 -14.67
C THR A 204 3.72 3.06 -14.37
N SER A 205 3.49 4.15 -15.09
CA SER A 205 4.10 5.44 -14.78
C SER A 205 3.03 6.52 -14.55
N PHE A 206 3.00 7.05 -13.33
CA PHE A 206 2.26 8.26 -12.97
C PHE A 206 3.23 9.44 -13.10
N LYS A 207 3.01 10.32 -14.10
CA LYS A 207 3.85 11.50 -14.35
C LYS A 207 3.42 12.72 -13.55
N ASP A 208 2.20 12.71 -13.06
CA ASP A 208 1.63 13.75 -12.20
C ASP A 208 1.16 13.12 -10.87
N ILE A 209 0.47 13.91 -10.05
CA ILE A 209 -0.06 13.47 -8.76
C ILE A 209 -1.01 12.27 -8.95
N VAL A 210 -0.84 11.24 -8.11
CA VAL A 210 -1.78 10.12 -8.00
C VAL A 210 -2.43 10.08 -6.62
N VAL A 211 -3.74 9.87 -6.59
CA VAL A 211 -4.55 9.88 -5.37
C VAL A 211 -5.16 8.51 -5.13
N PHE A 212 -4.74 7.83 -4.07
CA PHE A 212 -5.36 6.61 -3.53
C PHE A 212 -6.00 6.85 -2.15
N THR A 213 -6.29 8.11 -1.84
CA THR A 213 -6.81 8.51 -0.53
C THR A 213 -8.15 7.82 -0.26
N GLU A 214 -8.28 7.18 0.89
CA GLU A 214 -9.44 6.40 1.32
C GLU A 214 -9.81 5.22 0.38
N SER A 215 -8.93 4.84 -0.56
CA SER A 215 -9.10 3.65 -1.40
C SER A 215 -8.92 2.36 -0.59
N LYS A 216 -9.49 1.26 -1.09
CA LYS A 216 -9.38 -0.08 -0.46
C LYS A 216 -8.80 -1.08 -1.43
N PHE A 217 -7.73 -1.76 -1.03
CA PHE A 217 -7.15 -2.90 -1.71
C PHE A 217 -7.51 -4.18 -0.95
N ASN A 218 -8.50 -4.91 -1.46
CA ASN A 218 -9.09 -6.08 -0.78
C ASN A 218 -8.27 -7.36 -0.96
N LYS A 219 -7.39 -7.42 -1.97
CA LYS A 219 -6.43 -8.50 -2.20
C LYS A 219 -5.02 -7.93 -2.30
N VAL A 220 -4.07 -8.77 -2.72
CA VAL A 220 -2.68 -8.37 -2.93
C VAL A 220 -2.61 -7.30 -4.01
N VAL A 221 -1.85 -6.23 -3.74
CA VAL A 221 -1.57 -5.16 -4.69
C VAL A 221 -0.08 -5.12 -5.01
N ASP A 222 0.23 -5.09 -6.31
CA ASP A 222 1.60 -5.00 -6.81
C ASP A 222 1.84 -3.67 -7.54
N PHE A 223 2.82 -2.91 -7.05
CA PHE A 223 3.36 -1.69 -7.67
C PHE A 223 4.79 -1.91 -8.21
N LYS A 224 5.15 -3.15 -8.54
CA LYS A 224 6.49 -3.47 -9.06
C LYS A 224 6.80 -2.71 -10.35
N TYR A 225 7.98 -2.09 -10.40
CA TYR A 225 8.43 -1.23 -11.49
C TYR A 225 7.52 -0.02 -11.76
N THR A 226 6.67 0.36 -10.80
CA THR A 226 5.84 1.55 -10.92
C THR A 226 6.67 2.80 -10.63
N THR A 227 6.53 3.83 -11.47
CA THR A 227 7.18 5.13 -11.24
C THR A 227 6.13 6.19 -10.87
N PHE A 228 6.27 6.76 -9.68
CA PHE A 228 5.56 7.94 -9.20
C PHE A 228 6.47 9.17 -9.37
N SER A 229 6.18 9.99 -10.37
CA SER A 229 7.05 11.13 -10.71
C SER A 229 6.80 12.35 -9.84
N LYS A 230 5.59 12.46 -9.28
CA LYS A 230 5.19 13.49 -8.31
C LYS A 230 4.56 12.82 -7.07
N LEU A 231 3.97 13.64 -6.21
CA LEU A 231 3.25 13.22 -4.99
C LEU A 231 2.30 12.02 -5.21
N ALA A 232 2.48 10.98 -4.40
CA ALA A 232 1.59 9.81 -4.35
C ALA A 232 0.84 9.76 -3.01
N LEU A 233 -0.48 9.93 -3.03
CA LEU A 233 -1.31 10.08 -1.82
C LEU A 233 -2.02 8.78 -1.44
N PHE A 234 -1.51 8.05 -0.45
CA PHE A 234 -2.10 6.84 0.14
C PHE A 234 -2.77 7.10 1.51
N ARG A 235 -3.18 8.34 1.78
CA ARG A 235 -3.77 8.71 3.08
C ARG A 235 -5.03 7.90 3.35
N LYS A 236 -5.11 7.27 4.54
CA LYS A 236 -6.24 6.41 4.95
C LYS A 236 -6.53 5.23 3.98
N THR A 237 -5.59 4.85 3.12
CA THR A 237 -5.75 3.70 2.25
C THR A 237 -5.77 2.41 3.08
N GLN A 238 -6.68 1.49 2.75
CA GLN A 238 -6.78 0.20 3.41
C GLN A 238 -6.13 -0.90 2.56
N PHE A 239 -5.06 -1.52 3.06
CA PHE A 239 -4.45 -2.72 2.49
C PHE A 239 -4.92 -3.94 3.27
N LYS A 240 -5.97 -4.63 2.81
CA LYS A 240 -6.53 -5.79 3.53
C LYS A 240 -5.60 -7.01 3.48
N CYS A 241 -4.83 -7.14 2.41
CA CYS A 241 -3.80 -8.16 2.22
C CYS A 241 -2.41 -7.50 2.09
N THR A 242 -1.53 -8.08 1.28
CA THR A 242 -0.15 -7.66 1.12
C THR A 242 0.01 -6.55 0.07
N VAL A 243 0.83 -5.54 0.37
CA VAL A 243 1.30 -4.52 -0.57
C VAL A 243 2.76 -4.76 -0.94
N ASN A 244 3.08 -4.56 -2.23
CA ASN A 244 4.41 -4.70 -2.77
C ASN A 244 4.83 -3.41 -3.51
N PHE A 245 5.89 -2.75 -3.03
CA PHE A 245 6.53 -1.60 -3.65
C PHE A 245 7.94 -1.90 -4.17
N ILE A 246 8.33 -3.18 -4.33
CA ILE A 246 9.67 -3.54 -4.81
C ILE A 246 9.95 -2.93 -6.18
N ASP A 247 11.16 -2.41 -6.40
CA ASP A 247 11.58 -1.76 -7.64
C ASP A 247 10.67 -0.58 -8.10
N SER A 248 9.81 -0.07 -7.20
CA SER A 248 9.05 1.15 -7.47
C SER A 248 9.91 2.38 -7.22
N ILE A 249 9.66 3.44 -7.97
CA ILE A 249 10.42 4.69 -7.91
C ILE A 249 9.49 5.81 -7.49
N PHE A 250 9.75 6.41 -6.34
CA PHE A 250 9.11 7.65 -5.89
C PHE A 250 10.10 8.80 -6.07
N LYS A 251 9.87 9.66 -7.07
CA LYS A 251 10.76 10.81 -7.35
C LYS A 251 10.52 11.98 -6.40
N GLU A 252 9.26 12.20 -6.07
CA GLU A 252 8.82 13.08 -4.99
C GLU A 252 8.28 12.22 -3.84
N GLU A 253 7.72 12.87 -2.82
CA GLU A 253 7.27 12.21 -1.61
C GLU A 253 6.02 11.34 -1.85
N ALA A 254 5.87 10.31 -1.03
CA ALA A 254 4.62 9.57 -0.87
C ALA A 254 4.02 9.90 0.49
N ASN A 255 2.69 9.94 0.59
CA ASN A 255 1.99 10.16 1.86
C ASN A 255 1.24 8.88 2.28
N PHE A 256 1.75 8.21 3.30
CA PHE A 256 1.17 6.99 3.87
C PHE A 256 0.43 7.22 5.21
N LEU A 257 0.01 8.45 5.49
CA LEU A 257 -0.62 8.77 6.77
C LEU A 257 -1.91 7.95 6.98
N ASN A 258 -2.01 7.29 8.13
CA ASN A 258 -3.16 6.48 8.54
C ASN A 258 -3.49 5.31 7.58
N ILE A 259 -2.50 4.71 6.91
CA ILE A 259 -2.74 3.44 6.20
C ILE A 259 -3.14 2.31 7.16
N GLN A 260 -4.08 1.48 6.73
CA GLN A 260 -4.75 0.50 7.60
C GLN A 260 -4.79 -0.90 7.00
N ASN A 261 -4.88 -1.91 7.86
CA ASN A 261 -5.09 -3.30 7.52
C ASN A 261 -6.61 -3.62 7.40
N LYS A 262 -6.95 -4.90 7.23
CA LYS A 262 -8.35 -5.37 7.16
C LYS A 262 -9.22 -5.02 8.37
N ASP A 263 -8.63 -4.83 9.55
CA ASP A 263 -9.32 -4.56 10.82
C ASP A 263 -9.35 -3.06 11.16
N ALA A 264 -9.08 -2.18 10.18
CA ALA A 264 -8.93 -0.72 10.37
C ALA A 264 -7.84 -0.33 11.38
N LYS A 265 -6.84 -1.21 11.59
CA LYS A 265 -5.67 -0.99 12.44
C LYS A 265 -4.43 -0.73 11.59
N LYS A 266 -3.33 -0.29 12.21
CA LYS A 266 -2.06 -0.09 11.49
C LYS A 266 -1.59 -1.39 10.83
N LEU A 267 -0.84 -1.28 9.72
CA LEU A 267 -0.28 -2.44 9.01
C LEU A 267 0.61 -3.31 9.91
N LYS A 268 0.57 -4.62 9.67
CA LYS A 268 1.43 -5.65 10.30
C LYS A 268 2.31 -6.32 9.25
N SER A 269 3.20 -7.21 9.68
CA SER A 269 4.15 -7.93 8.80
C SER A 269 3.50 -8.62 7.60
N TYR A 270 2.35 -9.28 7.79
CA TYR A 270 1.65 -9.97 6.68
C TYR A 270 1.13 -9.00 5.60
N ASN A 271 0.99 -7.71 5.91
CA ASN A 271 0.64 -6.69 4.93
C ASN A 271 1.84 -6.24 4.09
N ILE A 272 3.07 -6.51 4.51
CA ILE A 272 4.28 -6.03 3.84
C ILE A 272 4.93 -7.19 3.08
N LYS A 273 5.06 -7.05 1.76
CA LYS A 273 5.58 -8.15 0.93
C LYS A 273 7.06 -8.46 1.15
N ASN A 274 7.88 -7.42 1.32
CA ASN A 274 9.33 -7.50 1.34
C ASN A 274 9.94 -6.33 2.12
N ARG A 275 11.24 -6.44 2.39
CA ARG A 275 12.01 -5.42 3.10
C ARG A 275 11.94 -4.04 2.43
N GLU A 276 11.99 -4.00 1.10
CA GLU A 276 11.96 -2.75 0.35
C GLU A 276 10.66 -1.96 0.55
N THR A 277 9.54 -2.68 0.59
CA THR A 277 8.22 -2.10 0.86
C THR A 277 8.19 -1.44 2.23
N ALA A 278 8.75 -2.08 3.27
CA ALA A 278 8.86 -1.47 4.60
C ALA A 278 9.76 -0.23 4.58
N ARG A 279 10.91 -0.31 3.89
CA ARG A 279 11.88 0.78 3.78
C ARG A 279 11.29 2.03 3.11
N ILE A 280 10.53 1.86 2.03
CA ILE A 280 9.85 2.96 1.32
C ILE A 280 8.85 3.66 2.24
N ILE A 281 8.00 2.90 2.94
CA ILE A 281 7.00 3.48 3.84
C ILE A 281 7.69 4.18 5.03
N LYS A 282 8.71 3.56 5.61
CA LYS A 282 9.54 4.17 6.67
C LYS A 282 10.11 5.50 6.22
N HIS A 283 10.77 5.53 5.05
CA HIS A 283 11.42 6.73 4.53
C HIS A 283 10.44 7.89 4.32
N SER A 284 9.21 7.59 3.88
CA SER A 284 8.14 8.59 3.76
C SER A 284 7.80 9.25 5.11
N PHE A 285 7.78 8.49 6.21
CA PHE A 285 7.54 9.05 7.55
C PHE A 285 8.75 9.81 8.09
N GLU A 286 9.98 9.34 7.83
CA GLU A 286 11.21 10.04 8.20
C GLU A 286 11.28 11.44 7.56
N LYS A 287 10.87 11.57 6.29
CA LYS A 287 10.80 12.87 5.61
C LYS A 287 9.76 13.83 6.18
N GLN A 288 8.70 13.30 6.80
CA GLN A 288 7.66 14.08 7.47
C GLN A 288 7.99 14.35 8.95
N ASP A 289 9.21 14.04 9.41
CA ASP A 289 9.61 14.07 10.82
C ASP A 289 8.71 13.24 11.76
N ASN A 290 7.94 12.28 11.21
CA ASN A 290 7.06 11.40 11.97
C ASN A 290 7.82 10.15 12.43
N ILE A 291 8.70 10.36 13.42
CA ILE A 291 9.65 9.36 13.91
C ILE A 291 8.93 8.15 14.54
N ILE A 292 7.81 8.36 15.23
CA ILE A 292 7.05 7.29 15.87
C ILE A 292 6.51 6.30 14.83
N GLU A 293 5.91 6.79 13.74
CA GLU A 293 5.46 5.90 12.67
C GLU A 293 6.64 5.30 11.90
N ALA A 294 7.71 6.06 11.64
CA ALA A 294 8.91 5.53 10.99
C ALA A 294 9.51 4.32 11.74
N ASN A 295 9.65 4.40 13.06
CA ASN A 295 10.18 3.30 13.90
C ASN A 295 9.34 2.01 13.75
N LYS A 296 8.03 2.15 13.65
CA LYS A 296 7.15 1.00 13.43
C LYS A 296 7.44 0.30 12.09
N TYR A 297 7.70 1.04 11.01
CA TYR A 297 8.06 0.44 9.72
C TYR A 297 9.52 -0.02 9.67
N TYR A 298 10.41 0.55 10.49
CA TYR A 298 11.73 0.00 10.72
C TYR A 298 11.67 -1.40 11.35
N ALA A 299 10.82 -1.61 12.37
CA ALA A 299 10.61 -2.95 12.95
C ALA A 299 10.13 -3.96 11.91
N LEU A 300 9.19 -3.56 11.04
CA LEU A 300 8.72 -4.41 9.92
C LEU A 300 9.83 -4.65 8.87
N GLU A 301 10.70 -3.68 8.62
CA GLU A 301 11.88 -3.85 7.75
C GLU A 301 12.82 -4.92 8.32
N MET A 302 13.10 -4.88 9.63
CA MET A 302 13.97 -5.85 10.28
C MET A 302 13.36 -7.26 10.27
N GLU A 303 12.06 -7.39 10.49
CA GLU A 303 11.36 -8.68 10.39
C GLU A 303 11.49 -9.29 8.98
N LYS A 304 11.31 -8.48 7.93
CA LYS A 304 11.50 -8.96 6.55
C LYS A 304 12.96 -9.26 6.21
N ARG A 305 13.92 -8.53 6.79
CA ARG A 305 15.35 -8.86 6.67
C ARG A 305 15.68 -10.20 7.34
N GLU A 306 15.05 -10.51 8.46
CA GLU A 306 15.21 -11.80 9.13
C GLU A 306 14.70 -12.95 8.27
N ASP A 307 13.56 -12.78 7.59
CA ASP A 307 13.01 -13.74 6.62
C ASP A 307 13.99 -14.01 5.44
N GLU A 308 14.76 -12.99 5.03
CA GLU A 308 15.73 -13.06 3.93
C GLU A 308 17.07 -13.73 4.33
N LEU A 309 17.47 -13.62 5.61
CA LEU A 309 18.76 -14.09 6.10
C LEU A 309 18.78 -15.61 6.29
N LYS A 310 19.57 -16.30 5.45
CA LYS A 310 19.86 -17.74 5.58
C LYS A 310 21.24 -17.96 6.18
N ILE A 311 21.32 -18.74 7.26
CA ILE A 311 22.57 -19.06 7.99
C ILE A 311 23.68 -19.55 7.04
N LEU A 312 23.32 -20.45 6.12
CA LEU A 312 24.26 -21.08 5.18
C LEU A 312 24.81 -20.13 4.11
N LYS A 313 24.19 -18.97 3.88
CA LYS A 313 24.64 -18.02 2.86
C LYS A 313 25.59 -16.97 3.44
N ASN A 314 25.21 -16.34 4.56
CA ASN A 314 25.98 -15.26 5.19
C ASN A 314 26.00 -15.44 6.72
N PRO A 315 26.90 -16.29 7.28
CA PRO A 315 26.88 -16.63 8.70
C PRO A 315 27.23 -15.44 9.61
N LEU A 316 28.21 -14.61 9.23
CA LEU A 316 28.60 -13.43 10.02
C LEU A 316 27.47 -12.40 10.10
N ASP A 317 26.85 -12.05 8.97
CA ASP A 317 25.70 -11.13 8.94
C ASP A 317 24.55 -11.65 9.80
N TRP A 318 24.30 -12.95 9.76
CA TRP A 318 23.27 -13.58 10.57
C TRP A 318 23.59 -13.47 12.07
N ILE A 319 24.83 -13.77 12.49
CA ILE A 319 25.26 -13.65 13.89
C ILE A 319 25.11 -12.20 14.36
N VAL A 320 25.66 -11.25 13.61
CA VAL A 320 25.57 -9.81 13.93
C VAL A 320 24.10 -9.41 14.05
N PHE A 321 23.27 -9.76 13.07
CA PHE A 321 21.84 -9.46 13.08
C PHE A 321 21.13 -10.02 14.33
N LYS A 322 21.44 -11.26 14.73
CA LYS A 322 20.86 -11.88 15.93
C LYS A 322 21.35 -11.22 17.21
N ILE A 323 22.62 -10.85 17.32
CA ILE A 323 23.15 -10.10 18.47
C ILE A 323 22.43 -8.75 18.61
N HIS A 324 22.21 -8.03 17.50
CA HIS A 324 21.42 -6.79 17.50
C HIS A 324 19.96 -7.01 17.94
N LYS A 325 19.34 -8.12 17.52
CA LYS A 325 17.99 -8.48 17.95
C LYS A 325 17.93 -8.79 19.45
N ILE A 326 18.85 -9.60 19.96
CA ILE A 326 18.88 -10.03 21.37
C ILE A 326 19.22 -8.88 22.31
N SER A 327 20.15 -8.01 21.92
CA SER A 327 20.63 -6.91 22.77
C SER A 327 19.63 -5.78 22.94
N SER A 328 18.81 -5.48 21.93
CA SER A 328 18.00 -4.25 21.90
C SER A 328 16.78 -4.32 20.99
N ASN A 329 16.45 -5.50 20.45
CA ASN A 329 15.44 -5.68 19.41
C ASN A 329 15.67 -4.73 18.21
N HIS A 330 16.90 -4.71 17.68
CA HIS A 330 17.34 -3.79 16.63
C HIS A 330 17.20 -2.32 17.03
N SER A 331 17.67 -1.97 18.22
CA SER A 331 17.57 -0.63 18.79
C SER A 331 16.13 -0.12 19.03
N GLN A 332 15.11 -0.98 19.02
CA GLN A 332 13.73 -0.57 19.30
C GLN A 332 13.38 -0.61 20.80
N ASP A 333 14.18 -1.36 21.58
CA ASP A 333 13.96 -1.56 23.00
C ASP A 333 15.18 -1.12 23.80
N TRP A 334 15.06 0.02 24.48
CA TRP A 334 16.11 0.51 25.37
C TRP A 334 16.14 -0.23 26.71
N THR A 335 14.99 -0.77 27.14
CA THR A 335 14.89 -1.51 28.40
C THR A 335 15.63 -2.83 28.31
N LEU A 336 15.57 -3.50 27.15
CA LEU A 336 16.34 -4.70 26.86
C LEU A 336 17.86 -4.42 26.84
N ALA A 337 18.29 -3.29 26.26
CA ALA A 337 19.68 -2.90 26.28
C ALA A 337 20.17 -2.61 27.72
N LEU A 338 19.38 -1.88 28.51
CA LEU A 338 19.69 -1.61 29.92
C LEU A 338 19.75 -2.90 30.73
N PHE A 339 18.82 -3.83 30.50
CA PHE A 339 18.80 -5.14 31.14
C PHE A 339 20.12 -5.89 30.92
N TRP A 340 20.63 -5.93 29.69
CA TRP A 340 21.92 -6.58 29.41
C TRP A 340 23.11 -5.86 30.02
N ILE A 341 23.12 -4.51 30.03
CA ILE A 341 24.17 -3.73 30.69
C ILE A 341 24.28 -4.11 32.16
N LEU A 342 23.15 -4.16 32.85
CA LEU A 342 23.10 -4.55 34.26
C LEU A 342 23.61 -5.99 34.44
N ASN A 343 22.98 -6.97 33.78
CA ASN A 343 23.31 -8.39 33.98
C ASN A 343 24.76 -8.74 33.64
N ILE A 344 25.32 -8.21 32.54
CA ILE A 344 26.71 -8.48 32.16
C ILE A 344 27.68 -7.86 33.17
N THR A 345 27.34 -6.70 33.72
CA THR A 345 28.12 -6.07 34.78
C THR A 345 28.13 -6.93 36.05
N PHE A 346 26.98 -7.50 36.46
CA PHE A 346 26.93 -8.42 37.60
C PHE A 346 27.78 -9.67 37.38
N ILE A 347 27.68 -10.29 36.20
CA ILE A 347 28.48 -11.47 35.86
C ILE A 347 29.97 -11.15 35.91
N TYR A 348 30.39 -10.00 35.38
CA TYR A 348 31.78 -9.57 35.41
C TYR A 348 32.30 -9.34 36.83
N ASN A 349 31.54 -8.66 37.69
CA ASN A 349 31.90 -8.47 39.10
C ASN A 349 32.04 -9.80 39.85
N TYR A 350 31.17 -10.77 39.57
CA TYR A 350 31.28 -12.12 40.12
C TYR A 350 32.62 -12.79 39.75
N PHE A 351 33.06 -12.66 38.49
CA PHE A 351 34.35 -13.20 38.07
C PHE A 351 35.54 -12.48 38.73
N LEU A 352 35.49 -11.15 38.89
CA LEU A 352 36.56 -10.38 39.55
C LEU A 352 36.72 -10.77 41.03
N ILE A 353 35.62 -10.97 41.74
CA ILE A 353 35.65 -11.24 43.19
C ILE A 353 36.22 -12.63 43.48
N ASN A 354 35.96 -13.62 42.62
CA ASN A 354 36.59 -14.95 42.72
C ASN A 354 38.13 -14.95 42.57
N ILE A 355 38.73 -13.82 42.20
CA ILE A 355 40.18 -13.65 42.05
C ILE A 355 40.77 -12.91 43.27
N SER A 356 39.93 -12.35 44.15
CA SER A 356 40.30 -11.56 45.33
C SER A 356 40.04 -12.34 46.64
N PRO A 357 40.88 -12.19 47.68
CA PRO A 357 40.69 -12.89 48.97
C PRO A 357 39.60 -12.20 49.80
N TYR A 358 38.34 -12.37 49.41
CA TYR A 358 37.16 -11.97 50.20
C TYR A 358 36.81 -13.02 51.27
N SER A 359 36.00 -12.63 52.26
CA SER A 359 35.54 -13.54 53.31
C SER A 359 34.50 -14.54 52.79
N ALA A 360 34.37 -15.73 53.40
CA ALA A 360 33.47 -16.79 52.93
C ALA A 360 31.99 -16.35 52.83
N ASP A 361 31.55 -15.42 53.68
CA ASP A 361 30.19 -14.89 53.69
C ASP A 361 29.92 -13.95 52.50
N ASP A 362 30.93 -13.15 52.09
CA ASP A 362 30.85 -12.31 50.89
C ASP A 362 30.68 -13.17 49.62
N TYR A 363 31.39 -14.30 49.55
CA TYR A 363 31.33 -15.24 48.42
C TYR A 363 29.93 -15.86 48.25
N VAL A 364 29.23 -16.21 49.33
CA VAL A 364 27.89 -16.83 49.27
C VAL A 364 26.83 -15.84 48.78
N LEU A 365 26.89 -14.58 49.23
CA LEU A 365 25.91 -13.58 48.86
C LEU A 365 26.09 -13.11 47.39
N LEU A 366 27.36 -13.04 46.93
CA LEU A 366 27.70 -12.71 45.55
C LEU A 366 27.38 -13.84 44.56
N THR A 367 27.59 -15.11 44.94
CA THR A 367 27.16 -16.28 44.14
C THR A 367 25.64 -16.32 43.96
N ILE A 368 24.85 -16.03 45.02
CA ILE A 368 23.39 -15.90 44.91
C ILE A 368 23.01 -14.76 43.95
N SER A 369 23.70 -13.62 44.03
CA SER A 369 23.44 -12.47 43.14
C SER A 369 23.77 -12.74 41.67
N SER A 370 24.76 -13.60 41.38
CA SER A 370 25.18 -13.95 40.00
C SER A 370 24.39 -15.11 39.38
N LEU A 371 23.75 -15.94 40.21
CA LEU A 371 22.80 -16.97 39.76
C LEU A 371 21.47 -16.38 39.27
N ILE A 372 21.08 -15.20 39.77
CA ILE A 372 19.87 -14.48 39.34
C ILE A 372 19.92 -14.25 37.81
N PRO A 373 20.96 -13.63 37.21
CA PRO A 373 21.11 -13.51 35.74
C PRO A 373 20.96 -14.82 34.96
N LEU A 374 21.52 -15.94 35.46
CA LEU A 374 21.47 -17.24 34.77
C LEU A 374 20.07 -17.86 34.75
N VAL A 375 19.37 -17.82 35.89
CA VAL A 375 17.94 -18.20 35.98
C VAL A 375 17.09 -17.28 35.10
N THR A 376 17.48 -16.00 35.01
CA THR A 376 16.81 -14.99 34.19
C THR A 376 16.90 -15.29 32.69
N ILE A 377 18.08 -15.66 32.18
CA ILE A 377 18.28 -16.08 30.78
C ILE A 377 17.41 -17.31 30.46
N TYR A 378 17.32 -18.27 31.39
CA TYR A 378 16.48 -19.46 31.24
C TYR A 378 14.98 -19.11 31.17
N CYS A 379 14.49 -18.21 32.04
CA CYS A 379 13.09 -17.79 32.04
C CYS A 379 12.73 -16.89 30.84
N CYS A 380 13.64 -16.04 30.36
CA CYS A 380 13.43 -15.19 29.18
C CYS A 380 13.16 -16.01 27.91
N ASN A 381 13.72 -17.21 27.80
CA ASN A 381 13.45 -18.11 26.67
C ASN A 381 12.00 -18.66 26.66
N LYS A 382 11.25 -18.55 27.77
CA LYS A 382 9.85 -19.04 27.86
C LYS A 382 8.78 -17.95 27.83
N LEU A 383 9.04 -16.72 28.30
CA LEU A 383 8.01 -15.67 28.45
C LEU A 383 8.55 -14.27 28.06
N PRO A 384 8.23 -13.75 26.85
CA PRO A 384 8.70 -12.45 26.40
C PRO A 384 7.79 -11.32 26.92
N ASN A 385 7.69 -11.15 28.24
CA ASN A 385 6.87 -10.09 28.85
C ASN A 385 7.74 -9.07 29.59
N TYR A 386 7.64 -7.81 29.18
CA TYR A 386 8.42 -6.68 29.70
C TYR A 386 8.21 -6.45 31.20
N ILE A 387 7.02 -6.76 31.72
CA ILE A 387 6.73 -6.66 33.17
C ILE A 387 7.63 -7.59 33.98
N TYR A 388 7.90 -8.79 33.45
CA TYR A 388 8.77 -9.77 34.10
C TYR A 388 10.22 -9.26 34.16
N LEU A 389 10.74 -8.68 33.08
CA LEU A 389 12.06 -8.06 33.04
C LEU A 389 12.21 -6.94 34.08
N TRP A 390 11.17 -6.14 34.33
CA TRP A 390 11.20 -5.07 35.33
C TRP A 390 11.11 -5.57 36.77
N CYS A 391 10.18 -6.48 37.07
CA CYS A 391 10.08 -7.11 38.39
C CYS A 391 11.42 -7.75 38.79
N GLN A 392 12.15 -8.31 37.83
CA GLN A 392 13.47 -8.91 38.06
C GLN A 392 14.56 -7.90 38.35
N ASN A 393 14.65 -6.79 37.60
CA ASN A 393 15.61 -5.73 37.91
C ASN A 393 15.36 -5.16 39.32
N ILE A 394 14.09 -5.02 39.72
CA ILE A 394 13.72 -4.59 41.08
C ILE A 394 14.24 -5.58 42.13
N ILE A 395 14.05 -6.89 41.94
CA ILE A 395 14.57 -7.93 42.85
C ILE A 395 16.10 -7.88 42.94
N LEU A 396 16.78 -7.68 41.81
CA LEU A 396 18.24 -7.53 41.74
C LEU A 396 18.72 -6.29 42.50
N PHE A 397 18.04 -5.15 42.35
CA PHE A 397 18.33 -3.92 43.10
C PHE A 397 18.07 -4.08 44.60
N ILE A 398 17.02 -4.82 44.99
CA ILE A 398 16.76 -5.15 46.40
C ILE A 398 17.88 -6.05 46.94
N GLY A 399 18.30 -7.07 46.18
CA GLY A 399 19.44 -7.92 46.55
C GLY A 399 20.74 -7.12 46.73
N LEU A 400 21.01 -6.17 45.84
CA LEU A 400 22.13 -5.23 45.95
C LEU A 400 22.06 -4.33 47.19
N TYR A 401 20.87 -3.83 47.52
CA TYR A 401 20.66 -3.02 48.71
C TYR A 401 20.92 -3.82 49.99
N LEU A 402 20.43 -5.06 50.04
CA LEU A 402 20.67 -5.98 51.16
C LEU A 402 22.15 -6.36 51.27
N LEU A 403 22.85 -6.52 50.14
CA LEU A 403 24.30 -6.71 50.06
C LEU A 403 25.07 -5.51 50.63
N TYR A 404 24.70 -4.29 50.22
CA TYR A 404 25.30 -3.05 50.70
C TYR A 404 25.21 -2.93 52.23
N ASP A 405 24.03 -3.23 52.78
CA ASP A 405 23.77 -3.15 54.23
C ASP A 405 24.55 -4.23 55.02
N TYR A 406 24.75 -5.41 54.43
CA TYR A 406 25.40 -6.54 55.10
C TYR A 406 26.94 -6.52 55.03
N SER A 407 27.51 -6.12 53.89
CA SER A 407 28.95 -6.29 53.60
C SER A 407 29.79 -5.02 53.75
N ASN A 408 29.18 -3.88 54.11
CA ASN A 408 29.85 -2.56 54.17
C ASN A 408 30.64 -2.21 52.88
N ILE A 409 30.26 -2.78 51.73
CA ILE A 409 30.90 -2.46 50.44
C ILE A 409 30.52 -1.02 50.07
N PRO A 410 31.50 -0.12 49.88
CA PRO A 410 31.17 1.27 49.57
C PRO A 410 30.56 1.39 48.17
N LEU A 411 29.52 2.22 48.05
CA LEU A 411 28.71 2.38 46.84
C LEU A 411 29.55 2.78 45.60
N ASN A 412 30.72 3.40 45.83
CA ASN A 412 31.67 3.76 44.78
C ASN A 412 32.22 2.53 44.03
N VAL A 413 32.39 1.37 44.69
CA VAL A 413 32.85 0.13 44.05
C VAL A 413 31.79 -0.38 43.09
N ILE A 414 30.54 -0.44 43.53
CA ILE A 414 29.40 -0.88 42.69
C ILE A 414 29.16 0.12 41.54
N SER A 415 29.20 1.42 41.83
CA SER A 415 29.01 2.49 40.84
C SER A 415 30.11 2.50 39.78
N ASN A 416 31.37 2.31 40.17
CA ASN A 416 32.48 2.20 39.23
C ASN A 416 32.35 0.94 38.37
N SER A 417 31.90 -0.19 38.93
CA SER A 417 31.66 -1.38 38.13
C SER A 417 30.55 -1.22 37.08
N ILE A 418 29.52 -0.42 37.35
CA ILE A 418 28.44 -0.13 36.38
C ILE A 418 28.86 0.94 35.38
N ASN A 419 29.75 1.85 35.78
CA ASN A 419 30.26 2.91 34.93
C ASN A 419 31.43 2.39 34.06
N PRO A 420 31.21 2.13 32.76
CA PRO A 420 32.26 1.60 31.90
C PRO A 420 33.43 2.56 31.77
N PHE A 421 33.17 3.87 31.86
CA PHE A 421 34.21 4.90 31.74
C PHE A 421 35.18 4.89 32.92
N SER A 422 34.75 4.42 34.09
CA SER A 422 35.66 4.31 35.25
C SER A 422 36.64 3.15 35.09
N ILE A 423 36.19 2.01 34.55
CA ILE A 423 37.00 0.81 34.31
C ILE A 423 37.99 1.04 33.16
N MET A 424 37.72 2.00 32.25
CA MET A 424 38.58 2.33 31.10
C MET A 424 39.94 2.96 31.46
N THR A 425 40.19 3.32 32.72
CA THR A 425 41.39 4.07 33.14
C THR A 425 42.54 3.20 33.68
N ILE A 426 42.37 1.87 33.77
CA ILE A 426 43.34 0.93 34.39
C ILE A 426 44.47 0.59 33.40
N GLN A 427 45.74 0.71 33.85
CA GLN A 427 46.96 0.56 33.02
C GLN A 427 47.32 -0.88 32.60
N SER A 428 46.89 -1.91 33.34
CA SER A 428 47.06 -3.32 32.97
C SER A 428 45.71 -3.98 32.75
N LEU A 429 45.47 -4.49 31.55
CA LEU A 429 44.17 -5.05 31.13
C LEU A 429 44.24 -6.56 30.97
N SER A 430 43.39 -7.30 31.67
CA SER A 430 43.22 -8.74 31.41
C SER A 430 42.39 -8.99 30.14
N PHE A 431 42.51 -10.19 29.55
CA PHE A 431 41.71 -10.55 28.37
C PHE A 431 40.19 -10.52 28.65
N VAL A 432 39.78 -10.93 29.85
CA VAL A 432 38.37 -10.92 30.28
C VAL A 432 37.87 -9.48 30.42
N GLU A 433 38.67 -8.60 31.00
CA GLU A 433 38.37 -7.15 31.09
C GLU A 433 38.20 -6.51 29.72
N MET A 434 39.04 -6.88 28.75
CA MET A 434 38.93 -6.41 27.37
C MET A 434 37.60 -6.79 26.73
N ILE A 435 37.21 -8.06 26.84
CA ILE A 435 35.94 -8.56 26.30
C ILE A 435 34.75 -7.84 26.94
N TYR A 436 34.75 -7.71 28.27
CA TYR A 436 33.71 -6.99 29.00
C TYR A 436 33.55 -5.54 28.49
N LYS A 437 34.67 -4.81 28.35
CA LYS A 437 34.66 -3.42 27.85
C LYS A 437 34.06 -3.32 26.44
N ILE A 438 34.41 -4.23 25.54
CA ILE A 438 33.87 -4.24 24.16
C ILE A 438 32.35 -4.46 24.19
N ILE A 439 31.88 -5.43 24.98
CA ILE A 439 30.45 -5.75 25.07
C ILE A 439 29.66 -4.58 25.67
N ILE A 440 30.12 -4.00 26.77
CA ILE A 440 29.42 -2.88 27.42
C ILE A 440 29.43 -1.63 26.54
N ALA A 441 30.53 -1.32 25.86
CA ALA A 441 30.57 -0.21 24.92
C ALA A 441 29.52 -0.38 23.80
N TYR A 442 29.40 -1.59 23.25
CA TYR A 442 28.36 -1.91 22.27
C TYR A 442 26.94 -1.77 22.85
N LEU A 443 26.70 -2.30 24.06
CA LEU A 443 25.38 -2.23 24.69
C LEU A 443 24.96 -0.80 25.05
N ILE A 444 25.90 0.04 25.46
CA ILE A 444 25.63 1.47 25.70
C ILE A 444 25.31 2.19 24.40
N TYR A 445 26.03 1.90 23.33
CA TYR A 445 25.67 2.41 22.01
C TYR A 445 24.24 2.00 21.63
N GLN A 446 23.86 0.74 21.87
CA GLN A 446 22.48 0.28 21.64
C GLN A 446 21.48 1.02 22.53
N PHE A 447 21.74 1.14 23.84
CA PHE A 447 20.88 1.84 24.80
C PHE A 447 20.60 3.29 24.38
N ILE A 448 21.66 4.05 24.07
CA ILE A 448 21.55 5.44 23.62
C ILE A 448 20.75 5.52 22.31
N THR A 449 21.03 4.62 21.36
CA THR A 449 20.33 4.58 20.08
C THR A 449 18.85 4.28 20.27
N SER A 450 18.51 3.30 21.12
CA SER A 450 17.13 2.93 21.43
C SER A 450 16.37 4.03 22.13
N ILE A 451 16.99 4.72 23.10
CA ILE A 451 16.36 5.88 23.75
C ILE A 451 16.06 6.97 22.72
N ARG A 452 17.02 7.28 21.85
CA ARG A 452 16.83 8.31 20.82
C ARG A 452 15.69 7.94 19.86
N GLN A 453 15.55 6.67 19.50
CA GLN A 453 14.44 6.24 18.65
C GLN A 453 13.10 6.39 19.38
N ASN A 454 13.01 6.02 20.66
CA ASN A 454 11.74 6.06 21.41
C ASN A 454 11.33 7.45 21.93
N THR A 455 12.28 8.36 22.16
CA THR A 455 12.02 9.68 22.79
C THR A 455 12.02 10.85 21.82
N ARG A 456 12.54 10.67 20.59
CA ARG A 456 12.49 11.74 19.58
C ARG A 456 11.06 12.02 19.14
N ARG A 457 10.45 12.99 19.82
CA ARG A 457 9.34 13.81 19.31
C ARG A 457 10.01 15.07 18.77
N LYS A 458 10.00 15.27 17.45
CA LYS A 458 10.23 16.60 16.89
C LYS A 458 8.92 17.11 16.37
#